data_AF-A0A9D8BJF3-F1
#
_entry.id   AF-A0A9D8BJF3-F1
#
_cell.length_a   1.000
_cell.length_b   1.000
_cell.length_c   1.000
_cell.angle_alpha   90.00
_cell.angle_beta   90.00
_cell.angle_gamma   90.00
#
_symmetry.space_group_name_H-M   'P 1'
#
loop_
_entity.id
_entity.type
_entity.pdbx_description
1 polymer ?
#
loop_
_entity_poly.entity_id
_entity_poly.type
_entity_poly.pdbx_seq_one_letter_code
_entity_poly.pdbx_strand_id
1 'polypeptide(L)'
;MSTHTVGLLIGGILPAVMFGFSNVFLKAGTQQGVSTSVAIFMIGGAVMVTGVILFFVLPGREFHGAGFSFLMGLCWSVGVACATVALQRFQIPLSSLVPLFNLNTLISVLLALWIFAEWKQVQVPQLLFGALLIVAGGVMVARA
;
A
#
# COMPACT_ATOMS: atom_id res chain seq x y z
N MET A 1 -7.80 -3.41 26.36
CA MET A 1 -7.36 -4.04 25.09
C MET A 1 -5.87 -4.36 25.21
N SER A 2 -5.38 -5.45 24.65
CA SER A 2 -3.94 -5.76 24.71
C SER A 2 -3.15 -4.83 23.77
N THR A 3 -1.87 -4.57 24.10
CA THR A 3 -0.96 -3.76 23.27
C THR A 3 -0.87 -4.28 21.84
N HIS A 4 -0.97 -5.61 21.67
CA HIS A 4 -1.03 -6.26 20.36
C HIS A 4 -2.26 -5.85 19.55
N THR A 5 -3.46 -5.81 20.16
CA THR A 5 -4.67 -5.37 19.47
C THR A 5 -4.61 -3.90 19.07
N VAL A 6 -4.06 -3.03 19.93
CA VAL A 6 -3.87 -1.61 19.59
C VAL A 6 -2.90 -1.44 18.41
N GLY A 7 -1.80 -2.22 18.39
CA GLY A 7 -0.86 -2.26 17.26
C GLY A 7 -1.52 -2.67 15.95
N LEU A 8 -2.41 -3.67 15.98
CA LEU A 8 -3.17 -4.08 14.79
C LEU A 8 -4.18 -3.02 14.32
N LEU A 9 -4.79 -2.26 15.23
CA LEU A 9 -5.71 -1.19 14.85
C LEU A 9 -4.98 -0.02 14.20
N ILE A 10 -3.88 0.43 14.80
CA ILE A 10 -3.07 1.55 14.30
C ILE A 10 -2.30 1.16 13.03
N GLY A 11 -1.77 -0.06 12.97
CA GLY A 11 -1.01 -0.56 11.83
C GLY A 11 -1.86 -1.15 10.70
N GLY A 12 -3.14 -1.44 10.95
CA GLY A 12 -4.04 -2.08 9.99
C GLY A 12 -5.19 -1.19 9.55
N ILE A 13 -6.15 -0.92 10.44
CA ILE A 13 -7.41 -0.25 10.08
C ILE A 13 -7.17 1.20 9.64
N LEU A 14 -6.41 1.97 10.42
CA LEU A 14 -6.18 3.38 10.10
C LEU A 14 -5.47 3.55 8.73
N PRO A 15 -4.37 2.82 8.42
CA PRO A 15 -3.77 2.83 7.09
C PRO A 15 -4.73 2.42 5.98
N ALA A 16 -5.58 1.39 6.20
CA ALA A 16 -6.54 0.96 5.20
C ALA A 16 -7.53 2.07 4.83
N VAL A 17 -8.02 2.83 5.81
CA VAL A 17 -8.89 4.00 5.59
C VAL A 17 -8.14 5.09 4.81
N MET A 18 -6.92 5.42 5.23
CA MET A 18 -6.11 6.45 4.58
C MET A 18 -5.76 6.10 3.13
N PHE A 19 -5.39 4.84 2.86
CA PHE A 19 -5.14 4.35 1.50
C PHE A 19 -6.40 4.30 0.65
N GLY A 20 -7.56 4.05 1.26
CA GLY A 20 -8.86 4.20 0.60
C GLY A 20 -9.08 5.61 0.07
N PHE A 21 -8.92 6.63 0.93
CA PHE A 21 -9.03 8.03 0.52
C PHE A 21 -7.97 8.44 -0.50
N SER A 22 -6.72 7.99 -0.35
CA SER A 22 -5.67 8.33 -1.31
C SER A 22 -6.00 7.84 -2.72
N ASN A 23 -6.62 6.66 -2.86
CA ASN A 23 -7.05 6.14 -4.15
C ASN A 23 -8.17 6.99 -4.79
N VAL A 24 -9.10 7.51 -3.97
CA VAL A 24 -10.14 8.44 -4.43
C VAL A 24 -9.53 9.74 -4.93
N PHE A 25 -8.60 10.33 -4.18
CA PHE A 25 -7.90 11.54 -4.61
C PHE A 25 -7.04 11.32 -5.85
N LEU A 26 -6.39 10.15 -5.98
CA LEU A 26 -5.66 9.78 -7.18
C LEU A 26 -6.60 9.78 -8.40
N LYS A 27 -7.75 9.10 -8.32
CA LYS A 27 -8.74 9.10 -9.39
C LYS A 27 -9.25 10.51 -9.72
N ALA A 28 -9.57 11.31 -8.71
CA ALA A 28 -10.01 12.69 -8.91
C ALA A 28 -8.95 13.50 -9.67
N GLY A 29 -7.67 13.41 -9.29
CA GLY A 29 -6.58 14.04 -10.02
C GLY A 29 -6.47 13.56 -11.47
N THR A 30 -6.63 12.26 -11.72
CA THR A 30 -6.62 11.72 -13.09
C THR A 30 -7.77 12.25 -13.96
N GLN A 31 -8.95 12.48 -13.38
CA GLN A 31 -10.10 13.04 -14.10
C GLN A 31 -9.90 14.51 -14.46
N GLN A 32 -9.12 15.24 -13.67
CA GLN A 32 -8.71 16.62 -13.97
C GLN A 32 -7.54 16.71 -14.97
N GLY A 33 -7.09 15.58 -15.52
CA GLY A 33 -6.03 15.54 -16.53
C GLY A 33 -4.61 15.70 -15.99
N VAL A 34 -4.39 15.56 -14.67
CA VAL A 34 -3.04 15.58 -14.08
C VAL A 34 -2.22 14.43 -14.67
N SER A 35 -1.07 14.70 -15.30
CA SER A 35 -0.25 13.63 -15.88
C SER A 35 0.32 12.69 -14.81
N THR A 36 0.61 11.45 -15.19
CA THR A 36 1.21 10.47 -14.25
C THR A 36 2.50 10.98 -13.60
N SER A 37 3.37 11.65 -14.36
CA SER A 37 4.62 12.20 -13.84
C SER A 37 4.39 13.31 -12.81
N VAL A 38 3.45 14.22 -13.07
CA VAL A 38 3.08 15.30 -12.14
C VAL A 38 2.45 14.72 -10.87
N ALA A 39 1.57 13.72 -11.00
CA ALA A 39 0.97 13.05 -9.85
C ALA A 39 2.05 12.43 -8.94
N ILE A 40 2.97 11.64 -9.50
CA ILE A 40 4.06 11.02 -8.72
C ILE A 40 4.98 12.07 -8.10
N PHE A 41 5.32 13.14 -8.82
CA PHE A 41 6.15 14.23 -8.30
C PHE A 41 5.48 14.91 -7.09
N MET A 42 4.20 15.27 -7.19
CA MET A 42 3.47 15.92 -6.10
C MET A 42 3.28 14.99 -4.89
N ILE A 43 2.98 13.72 -5.14
CA ILE A 43 2.89 12.69 -4.10
C ILE A 43 4.23 12.55 -3.38
N GLY A 44 5.34 12.46 -4.12
CA GLY A 44 6.68 12.39 -3.56
C GLY A 44 7.01 13.61 -2.69
N GLY A 45 6.61 14.81 -3.14
CA GLY A 45 6.70 16.04 -2.34
C GLY A 45 5.93 15.96 -1.02
N ALA A 46 4.68 15.48 -1.04
CA ALA A 46 3.87 15.32 0.16
C ALA A 46 4.47 14.29 1.15
N VAL A 47 5.01 13.17 0.65
CA VAL A 47 5.71 12.17 1.45
C VAL A 47 6.99 12.77 2.06
N MET A 48 7.75 13.56 1.29
CA MET A 48 8.94 14.25 1.79
C MET A 48 8.60 15.23 2.91
N VAL A 49 7.55 16.05 2.75
CA VAL A 49 7.07 16.96 3.80
C VAL A 49 6.71 16.20 5.07
N THR A 50 5.96 15.09 4.93
CA THR A 50 5.60 14.23 6.06
C THR A 50 6.86 13.69 6.76
N GLY A 51 7.84 13.20 5.99
CA GLY A 51 9.11 12.72 6.51
C GLY A 51 9.92 13.80 7.25
N VAL A 52 9.97 15.02 6.72
CA VAL A 52 10.64 16.17 7.36
C VAL A 52 9.97 16.50 8.70
N ILE A 53 8.64 16.57 8.75
CA ILE A 53 7.91 16.83 9.99
C ILE A 53 8.24 15.75 11.02
N LEU A 54 8.15 14.47 10.65
CA LEU A 54 8.42 13.35 11.55
C LEU A 54 9.89 13.32 12.02
N PHE A 55 10.84 13.70 11.17
CA PHE A 55 12.26 13.79 11.52
C PHE A 55 12.54 14.79 12.65
N PHE A 56 11.75 15.86 12.76
CA PHE A 56 11.89 16.85 13.83
C PHE A 56 11.01 16.57 15.05
N VAL A 57 9.88 15.88 14.88
CA VAL A 57 8.93 15.61 15.97
C VAL A 57 9.30 14.34 16.76
N LEU A 58 9.78 13.30 16.08
CA LEU A 58 10.07 12.01 16.71
C LEU A 58 11.55 11.91 17.13
N PRO A 59 11.84 11.23 18.26
CA PRO A 59 13.20 10.89 18.64
C PRO A 59 13.73 9.73 17.76
N GLY A 60 15.06 9.63 17.62
CA GLY A 60 15.72 8.61 16.81
C GLY A 60 16.19 9.17 15.45
N ARG A 61 17.46 8.96 15.12
CA ARG A 61 18.10 9.45 13.89
C ARG A 61 19.02 8.38 13.30
N GLU A 62 18.53 7.16 13.29
CA GLU A 62 19.24 6.00 12.80
C GLU A 62 19.13 5.95 11.28
N PHE A 63 20.26 6.10 10.58
CA PHE A 63 20.32 5.96 9.12
C PHE A 63 20.63 4.52 8.69
N HIS A 64 20.88 3.61 9.64
CA HIS A 64 21.18 2.23 9.32
C HIS A 64 19.97 1.56 8.67
N GLY A 65 20.15 0.99 7.48
CA GLY A 65 19.06 0.36 6.73
C GLY A 65 18.16 1.33 5.94
N ALA A 66 18.42 2.65 5.94
CA ALA A 66 17.61 3.63 5.20
C ALA A 66 17.49 3.32 3.69
N GLY A 67 18.45 2.60 3.12
CA GLY A 67 18.38 2.10 1.75
C GLY A 67 17.15 1.20 1.48
N PHE A 68 16.68 0.43 2.46
CA PHE A 68 15.46 -0.37 2.32
C PHE A 68 14.21 0.51 2.25
N SER A 69 14.16 1.61 3.00
CA SER A 69 13.07 2.60 2.93
C SER A 69 13.04 3.28 1.56
N PHE A 70 14.21 3.59 0.99
CA PHE A 70 14.30 4.14 -0.36
C PHE A 70 13.81 3.14 -1.43
N LEU A 71 14.24 1.88 -1.36
CA LEU A 71 13.76 0.82 -2.25
C LEU A 71 12.24 0.60 -2.13
N MET A 72 11.70 0.63 -0.90
CA MET A 72 10.26 0.57 -0.65
C MET A 72 9.54 1.71 -1.37
N GLY A 73 10.04 2.95 -1.24
CA GLY A 73 9.48 4.12 -1.93
C GLY A 73 9.51 4.00 -3.45
N LEU A 74 10.61 3.46 -4.02
CA LEU A 74 10.70 3.17 -5.45
C LEU A 74 9.67 2.14 -5.90
N CYS A 75 9.56 1.00 -5.22
CA CYS A 75 8.57 -0.02 -5.55
C CYS A 75 7.14 0.53 -5.47
N TRP A 76 6.84 1.30 -4.42
CA TRP A 76 5.52 1.89 -4.22
C TRP A 76 5.17 2.91 -5.31
N SER A 77 6.07 3.84 -5.60
CA SER A 77 5.84 4.88 -6.62
C SER A 77 5.68 4.29 -8.03
N VAL A 78 6.42 3.24 -8.38
CA VAL A 78 6.21 2.49 -9.63
C VAL A 78 4.82 1.87 -9.67
N GLY A 79 4.38 1.23 -8.58
CA GLY A 79 3.03 0.67 -8.49
C GLY A 79 1.93 1.71 -8.68
N VAL A 80 2.05 2.87 -8.01
CA VAL A 80 1.12 4.00 -8.16
C VAL A 80 1.15 4.56 -9.59
N ALA A 81 2.32 4.65 -10.22
CA ALA A 81 2.44 5.11 -11.60
C ALA A 81 1.70 4.17 -12.57
N CYS A 82 1.86 2.86 -12.41
CA CYS A 82 1.12 1.85 -13.19
C CYS A 82 -0.40 1.98 -12.98
N ALA A 83 -0.86 2.13 -11.73
CA ALA A 83 -2.28 2.33 -11.43
C ALA A 83 -2.81 3.62 -12.08
N THR A 84 -2.05 4.71 -12.02
CA THR A 84 -2.40 5.99 -12.63
C THR A 84 -2.52 5.88 -14.15
N VAL A 85 -1.58 5.16 -14.80
CA VAL A 85 -1.64 4.87 -16.24
C VAL A 85 -2.88 4.04 -16.58
N ALA A 86 -3.23 3.04 -15.78
CA ALA A 86 -4.47 2.25 -15.96
C ALA A 86 -5.72 3.13 -15.90
N LEU A 87 -5.80 4.06 -14.95
CA LEU A 87 -6.92 4.99 -14.80
C LEU A 87 -6.99 6.00 -15.95
N GLN A 88 -5.85 6.50 -16.44
CA GLN A 88 -5.77 7.58 -17.43
C GLN A 88 -5.84 7.11 -18.87
N ARG A 89 -5.07 6.07 -19.23
CA ARG A 89 -4.94 5.61 -20.61
C ARG A 89 -5.95 4.53 -20.94
N PHE A 90 -6.17 3.62 -20.00
CA PHE A 90 -7.06 2.47 -20.20
C PHE A 90 -8.46 2.71 -19.64
N GLN A 91 -8.70 3.84 -18.97
CA GLN A 91 -10.00 4.24 -18.42
C GLN A 91 -10.65 3.17 -17.54
N ILE A 92 -9.83 2.33 -16.90
CA ILE A 92 -10.32 1.27 -16.02
C ILE A 92 -11.00 1.89 -14.79
N PRO A 93 -12.17 1.38 -14.37
CA PRO A 93 -12.82 1.81 -13.13
C PRO A 93 -11.91 1.60 -11.91
N LEU A 94 -11.85 2.60 -11.02
CA LEU A 94 -11.08 2.49 -9.78
C LEU A 94 -11.56 1.32 -8.91
N SER A 95 -12.87 1.08 -8.88
CA SER A 95 -13.52 0.01 -8.13
C SER A 95 -13.04 -1.39 -8.51
N SER A 96 -12.70 -1.62 -9.78
CA SER A 96 -12.15 -2.89 -10.26
C SER A 96 -10.63 -2.97 -10.09
N LEU A 97 -9.94 -1.81 -10.14
CA LEU A 97 -8.48 -1.74 -10.06
C LEU A 97 -7.96 -1.89 -8.62
N VAL A 98 -8.64 -1.28 -7.64
CA VAL A 98 -8.23 -1.28 -6.22
C VAL A 98 -8.10 -2.70 -5.65
N PRO A 99 -9.07 -3.62 -5.84
CA PRO A 99 -8.93 -5.00 -5.38
C PRO A 99 -7.74 -5.73 -6.01
N LEU A 100 -7.45 -5.47 -7.28
CA LEU A 100 -6.35 -6.13 -8.00
C LEU A 100 -4.98 -5.75 -7.46
N PHE A 101 -4.67 -4.46 -7.32
CA PHE A 101 -3.35 -4.08 -6.79
C PHE A 101 -3.23 -4.29 -5.28
N ASN A 102 -4.34 -4.38 -4.54
CA ASN A 102 -4.32 -4.79 -3.13
C ASN A 102 -4.02 -6.28 -2.91
N LEU A 103 -3.98 -7.09 -3.98
CA LEU A 103 -3.36 -8.42 -3.93
C LEU A 103 -1.87 -8.35 -3.57
N ASN A 104 -1.23 -7.17 -3.62
CA ASN A 104 0.09 -6.96 -3.03
C ASN A 104 0.16 -7.40 -1.57
N THR A 105 -0.94 -7.34 -0.81
CA THR A 105 -1.05 -7.83 0.57
C THR A 105 -0.67 -9.31 0.65
N LEU A 106 -1.12 -10.12 -0.31
CA LEU A 106 -0.82 -11.54 -0.38
C LEU A 106 0.65 -11.78 -0.75
N ILE A 107 1.17 -10.99 -1.69
CA ILE A 107 2.58 -11.04 -2.07
C ILE A 107 3.44 -10.71 -0.84
N SER A 108 3.11 -9.66 -0.10
CA SER A 108 3.79 -9.27 1.14
C SER A 108 3.73 -10.36 2.20
N VAL A 109 2.57 -10.99 2.40
CA VAL A 109 2.42 -12.11 3.35
C VAL A 109 3.29 -13.30 2.95
N LEU A 110 3.28 -13.72 1.68
CA LEU A 110 4.11 -14.83 1.20
C LEU A 110 5.61 -14.54 1.34
N LEU A 111 6.02 -13.32 0.98
CA LEU A 111 7.41 -12.88 1.12
C LEU A 111 7.82 -12.77 2.59
N ALA A 112 6.95 -12.28 3.48
CA ALA A 112 7.25 -12.17 4.91
C ALA A 112 7.40 -13.55 5.57
N LEU A 113 6.49 -14.49 5.26
CA LEU A 113 6.62 -15.88 5.67
C LEU A 113 7.95 -16.46 5.22
N TRP A 114 8.35 -16.23 3.97
CA TRP A 114 9.56 -16.83 3.41
C TRP A 114 10.87 -16.17 3.88
N ILE A 115 10.99 -14.85 3.70
CA ILE A 115 12.22 -14.08 3.93
C ILE A 115 12.51 -13.94 5.42
N PHE A 116 11.48 -13.63 6.23
CA PHE A 116 11.63 -13.42 7.67
C PHE A 116 11.33 -14.67 8.50
N ALA A 117 11.03 -15.80 7.85
CA ALA A 117 10.66 -17.05 8.50
C ALA A 117 9.49 -16.90 9.50
N GLU A 118 8.55 -15.97 9.22
CA GLU A 118 7.40 -15.69 10.09
C GLU A 118 6.45 -16.88 10.24
N TRP A 119 6.56 -17.91 9.39
CA TRP A 119 5.80 -19.16 9.50
C TRP A 119 5.99 -19.87 10.86
N LYS A 120 7.04 -19.54 11.60
CA LYS A 120 7.28 -20.04 12.98
C LYS A 120 6.49 -19.28 14.05
N GLN A 121 6.01 -18.08 13.72
CA GLN A 121 5.42 -17.13 14.67
C GLN A 121 3.91 -16.97 14.46
N VAL A 122 3.40 -17.35 13.28
CA VAL A 122 2.00 -17.17 12.89
C VAL A 122 1.29 -18.51 12.67
N GLN A 123 -0.03 -18.49 12.76
CA GLN A 123 -0.87 -19.64 12.44
C GLN A 123 -1.04 -19.77 10.93
N VAL A 124 -0.10 -20.46 10.28
CA VAL A 124 -0.02 -20.59 8.82
C VAL A 124 -1.33 -21.04 8.17
N PRO A 125 -2.07 -22.05 8.67
CA PRO A 125 -3.31 -22.49 8.02
C PRO A 125 -4.39 -21.40 7.96
N GLN A 126 -4.60 -20.69 9.07
CA GLN A 126 -5.59 -19.61 9.19
C GLN A 126 -5.22 -18.45 8.26
N LEU A 127 -3.94 -18.12 8.20
CA LEU A 127 -3.43 -17.07 7.33
C LEU A 127 -3.55 -17.43 5.85
N LEU A 128 -3.23 -18.67 5.46
CA LEU A 128 -3.43 -19.15 4.08
C LEU A 128 -4.91 -19.20 3.70
N PHE A 129 -5.78 -19.60 4.62
CA PHE A 129 -7.21 -19.60 4.38
C PHE A 129 -7.76 -18.18 4.19
N GLY A 130 -7.38 -17.24 5.06
CA GLY A 130 -7.72 -15.83 4.91
C GLY A 130 -7.19 -15.24 3.59
N ALA A 131 -5.95 -15.58 3.21
CA ALA A 131 -5.36 -15.21 1.94
C ALA A 131 -6.18 -15.69 0.73
N LEU A 132 -6.64 -16.95 0.73
CA LEU A 132 -7.50 -17.49 -0.32
C LEU A 132 -8.82 -16.72 -0.42
N LEU A 133 -9.44 -16.37 0.70
CA LEU A 133 -10.66 -15.55 0.71
C LEU A 133 -10.42 -14.16 0.11
N ILE A 134 -9.28 -13.54 0.39
CA ILE A 134 -8.89 -12.25 -0.20
C ILE A 134 -8.70 -12.39 -1.72
N VAL A 135 -8.01 -13.43 -2.21
CA VAL A 135 -7.87 -13.71 -3.65
C VAL A 135 -9.24 -13.86 -4.30
N ALA A 136 -10.09 -14.71 -3.74
CA ALA A 136 -11.40 -15.01 -4.29
C ALA A 136 -12.26 -13.74 -4.38
N GLY A 137 -12.28 -12.93 -3.31
CA GLY A 137 -12.95 -11.63 -3.31
C GLY A 137 -12.36 -10.67 -4.35
N GLY A 138 -11.03 -10.55 -4.42
CA GLY A 138 -10.36 -9.69 -5.38
C GLY A 138 -10.66 -10.06 -6.84
N VAL A 139 -10.63 -11.35 -7.17
CA VAL A 139 -10.96 -11.87 -8.50
C VAL A 139 -12.44 -11.65 -8.84
N MET A 140 -13.34 -11.81 -7.87
CA MET A 140 -14.76 -11.58 -8.06
C MET A 140 -15.05 -10.11 -8.40
N VAL A 141 -14.46 -9.16 -7.65
CA VAL A 141 -14.64 -7.72 -7.91
C VAL A 141 -13.98 -7.30 -9.23
N ALA A 142 -12.86 -7.91 -9.60
CA ALA A 142 -12.19 -7.61 -10.87
C ALA A 142 -13.01 -8.01 -12.11
N ARG A 143 -13.98 -8.91 -11.96
CA ARG A 143 -14.86 -9.40 -13.04
C ARG A 143 -16.26 -8.78 -13.03
N ALA A 144 -16.57 -7.95 -12.03
CA ALA A 144 -17.82 -7.22 -11.91
C ALA A 144 -17.77 -5.94 -12.77
#